data_AF-A0A838R7U8-F1
#
_entry.id   AF-A0A838R7U8-F1
#
_cell.length_a   1.000
_cell.length_b   1.000
_cell.length_c   1.000
_cell.angle_alpha   90.00
_cell.angle_beta   90.00
_cell.angle_gamma   90.00
#
_symmetry.space_group_name_H-M   'P 1'
#
loop_
_entity.id
_entity.type
_entity.pdbx_description
1 polymer ?
#
loop_
_entity_poly.entity_id
_entity_poly.type
_entity_poly.pdbx_seq_one_letter_code
_entity_poly.pdbx_strand_id
1 'polypeptide(L)'
;MTHPSGPHFSPDDIEVWLSGALPPERERHLETCRECLERAHVEREIVEQLIALPAMGPALGFSDRVMQSVILPDPFAIRSLEARRQRLFARPKSLAFAASLTLLLLGSMTASIVWTLGHQETLSALGSWLASETGQAAWLALRGIATNFIEQPWYAGARELAASPGRLALASAFASLTYLAGVVALRRLLALPTQQVAHASL
;
A
#
# COMPACT_ATOMS: atom_id res chain seq x y z
N MET A 1 8.71 -15.03 -1.32
CA MET A 1 8.98 -15.58 -2.66
C MET A 1 9.75 -16.87 -2.41
N THR A 2 9.10 -18.01 -2.62
CA THR A 2 9.63 -19.34 -2.28
C THR A 2 10.42 -19.88 -3.47
N HIS A 3 11.71 -20.11 -3.28
CA HIS A 3 12.60 -20.69 -4.29
C HIS A 3 12.12 -22.08 -4.72
N PRO A 4 12.23 -22.45 -6.01
CA PRO A 4 12.23 -23.86 -6.39
C PRO A 4 13.51 -24.50 -5.83
N SER A 5 13.35 -25.32 -4.80
CA SER A 5 14.41 -26.20 -4.31
C SER A 5 14.67 -27.33 -5.32
N GLY A 6 15.40 -26.99 -6.39
CA GLY A 6 16.03 -27.97 -7.25
C GLY A 6 17.33 -28.50 -6.64
N PRO A 7 17.92 -29.58 -7.20
CA PRO A 7 19.22 -30.12 -6.78
C PRO A 7 20.42 -29.24 -7.13
N HIS A 8 20.21 -28.06 -7.73
CA HIS A 8 21.24 -27.14 -8.22
C HIS A 8 21.03 -25.74 -7.66
N PHE A 9 22.09 -24.95 -7.64
CA PHE A 9 22.04 -23.56 -7.22
C PHE A 9 21.10 -22.71 -8.08
N SER A 10 20.31 -21.89 -7.39
CA SER A 10 19.56 -20.80 -8.02
C SER A 10 20.49 -19.60 -8.30
N PRO A 11 20.09 -18.65 -9.16
CA PRO A 11 20.87 -17.44 -9.41
C PRO A 11 21.26 -16.69 -8.13
N ASP A 12 20.31 -16.49 -7.21
CA ASP A 12 20.53 -15.82 -5.94
C ASP A 12 21.60 -16.53 -5.08
N ASP A 13 21.67 -17.86 -5.12
CA ASP A 13 22.69 -18.60 -4.39
C ASP A 13 24.11 -18.37 -4.97
N ILE A 14 24.21 -18.16 -6.28
CA ILE A 14 25.47 -17.81 -6.97
C ILE A 14 25.88 -16.38 -6.61
N GLU A 15 24.94 -15.45 -6.52
CA GLU A 15 25.20 -14.09 -6.01
C GLU A 15 25.72 -14.12 -4.56
N VAL A 16 25.11 -14.94 -3.70
CA VAL A 16 25.57 -15.13 -2.32
C VAL A 16 27.00 -15.70 -2.28
N TRP A 17 27.33 -16.63 -3.18
CA TRP A 17 28.68 -17.15 -3.33
C TRP A 17 29.68 -16.08 -3.82
N LEU A 18 29.31 -15.28 -4.82
CA LEU A 18 30.14 -14.17 -5.32
C LEU A 18 30.41 -13.12 -4.23
N SER A 19 29.46 -12.90 -3.32
CA SER A 19 29.62 -12.01 -2.16
C SER A 19 30.46 -12.60 -1.02
N GLY A 20 30.89 -13.86 -1.11
CA GLY A 20 31.66 -14.56 -0.08
C GLY A 20 30.86 -14.97 1.16
N ALA A 21 29.53 -15.03 1.05
CA ALA A 21 28.62 -15.31 2.17
C ALA A 21 28.01 -16.73 2.13
N LEU A 22 28.56 -17.63 1.29
CA LEU A 22 28.01 -18.97 1.13
C LEU A 22 28.35 -19.89 2.31
N PRO A 23 27.39 -20.67 2.85
CA PRO A 23 27.69 -21.67 3.89
C PRO A 23 28.62 -22.80 3.39
N PRO A 24 29.48 -23.36 4.25
CA PRO A 24 30.50 -24.35 3.87
C PRO A 24 29.93 -25.70 3.39
N GLU A 25 28.68 -26.02 3.72
CA GLU A 25 27.98 -27.21 3.20
C GLU A 25 27.61 -27.05 1.72
N ARG A 26 27.29 -25.82 1.31
CA ARG A 26 26.93 -25.48 -0.06
C ARG A 26 28.17 -25.29 -0.92
N GLU A 27 29.27 -24.77 -0.37
CA GLU A 27 30.57 -24.74 -1.06
C GLU A 27 31.02 -26.13 -1.52
N ARG A 28 30.88 -27.14 -0.66
CA ARG A 28 31.15 -28.54 -1.03
C ARG A 28 30.31 -29.05 -2.20
N HIS A 29 29.05 -28.61 -2.31
CA HIS A 29 28.21 -28.93 -3.46
C HIS A 29 28.75 -28.28 -4.74
N LEU A 30 29.19 -27.01 -4.67
CA LEU A 30 29.77 -26.29 -5.81
C LEU A 30 31.02 -26.98 -6.34
N GLU A 31 31.86 -27.53 -5.46
CA GLU A 31 33.05 -28.30 -5.83
C GLU A 31 32.72 -29.67 -6.46
N THR A 32 31.57 -30.26 -6.10
CA THR A 32 31.18 -31.61 -6.55
C THR A 32 30.30 -31.58 -7.80
N CYS A 33 29.50 -30.53 -8.00
CA CYS A 33 28.53 -30.42 -9.09
C CYS A 33 29.09 -29.58 -10.25
N ARG A 34 29.49 -30.26 -11.33
CA ARG A 34 30.07 -29.61 -12.53
C ARG A 34 29.17 -28.55 -13.16
N GLU A 35 27.86 -28.78 -13.24
CA GLU A 35 26.91 -27.81 -13.81
C GLU A 35 26.87 -26.51 -12.99
N CYS A 36 26.86 -26.63 -11.67
CA CYS A 36 26.88 -25.48 -10.77
C CYS A 36 28.21 -24.73 -10.84
N LEU A 37 29.32 -25.45 -10.95
CA LEU A 37 30.66 -24.88 -11.09
C LEU A 37 30.79 -24.10 -12.41
N GLU A 38 30.33 -24.67 -13.53
CA GLU A 38 30.32 -24.00 -14.84
C GLU A 38 29.49 -22.71 -14.79
N ARG A 39 28.28 -22.75 -14.19
CA ARG A 39 27.43 -21.56 -14.02
C ARG A 39 28.10 -20.49 -13.16
N ALA A 40 28.72 -20.89 -12.04
CA ALA A 40 29.43 -19.98 -11.15
C ALA A 40 30.66 -19.33 -11.81
N HIS A 41 31.37 -20.05 -12.68
CA HIS A 41 32.48 -19.50 -13.47
C HIS A 41 32.01 -18.45 -14.47
N VAL A 42 30.92 -18.72 -15.21
CA VAL A 42 30.34 -17.76 -16.15
C VAL A 42 29.92 -16.48 -15.42
N GLU A 43 29.25 -16.61 -14.28
CA GLU A 43 28.81 -15.44 -13.50
C GLU A 43 30.00 -14.63 -12.97
N ARG A 44 31.06 -15.30 -12.50
CA ARG A 44 32.30 -14.64 -12.08
C ARG A 44 32.94 -13.86 -13.23
N GLU A 45 33.02 -14.45 -14.42
CA GLU A 45 33.58 -13.77 -15.59
C GLU A 45 32.79 -12.49 -15.93
N ILE A 46 31.45 -12.55 -15.86
CA ILE A 46 30.59 -11.39 -16.06
C ILE A 46 30.88 -10.31 -15.01
N VAL A 47 30.96 -10.68 -13.73
CA VAL A 47 31.28 -9.73 -12.65
C VAL A 47 32.67 -9.10 -12.84
N GLU A 48 33.67 -9.87 -13.24
CA GLU A 48 35.00 -9.36 -13.54
C GLU A 48 34.98 -8.35 -14.71
N GLN A 49 34.20 -8.65 -15.76
CA GLN A 49 33.99 -7.71 -16.88
C GLN A 49 33.28 -6.44 -16.43
N LEU A 50 32.27 -6.54 -15.56
CA LEU A 50 31.55 -5.38 -15.00
C LEU A 50 32.45 -4.52 -14.11
N ILE A 51 33.31 -5.14 -13.29
CA ILE A 51 34.29 -4.42 -12.45
C ILE A 51 35.34 -3.71 -13.31
N ALA A 52 35.70 -4.28 -14.46
CA ALA A 52 36.63 -3.66 -15.40
C ALA A 52 36.05 -2.45 -16.14
N LEU A 53 34.73 -2.22 -16.10
CA LEU A 53 34.12 -1.05 -16.71
C LEU A 53 34.57 0.24 -16.00
N PRO A 54 34.82 1.33 -16.75
CA PRO A 54 35.15 2.61 -16.14
C PRO A 54 34.00 3.09 -15.27
N ALA A 55 34.30 3.46 -14.02
CA ALA A 55 33.32 4.04 -13.12
C ALA A 55 32.80 5.36 -13.70
N MET A 56 31.57 5.33 -14.23
CA MET A 56 30.89 6.53 -14.70
C MET A 56 30.33 7.28 -13.48
N GLY A 57 31.13 8.22 -12.96
CA GLY A 57 30.68 9.15 -11.93
C GLY A 57 29.82 10.27 -12.51
N PRO A 58 28.85 10.81 -11.74
CA PRO A 58 28.12 11.98 -12.17
C PRO A 58 29.03 13.20 -12.29
N ALA A 59 28.68 14.15 -13.15
CA ALA A 59 29.40 15.42 -13.27
C ALA A 59 29.45 16.17 -11.93
N LEU A 60 30.51 16.96 -11.72
CA LEU A 60 30.64 17.85 -10.56
C LEU A 60 29.36 18.69 -10.37
N GLY A 61 28.88 18.78 -9.13
CA GLY A 61 27.65 19.50 -8.76
C GLY A 61 26.34 18.77 -9.11
N PHE A 62 26.37 17.51 -9.56
CA PHE A 62 25.15 16.73 -9.81
C PHE A 62 24.28 16.59 -8.56
N SER A 63 24.90 16.28 -7.41
CA SER A 63 24.19 16.18 -6.13
C SER A 63 23.48 17.48 -5.79
N ASP A 64 24.15 18.62 -5.96
CA ASP A 64 23.58 19.94 -5.67
C ASP A 64 22.38 20.24 -6.58
N ARG A 65 22.48 19.93 -7.88
CA ARG A 65 21.36 20.07 -8.82
C ARG A 65 20.18 19.17 -8.45
N VAL A 66 20.44 17.92 -8.06
CA VAL A 66 19.38 17.01 -7.61
C VAL A 66 18.74 17.57 -6.35
N MET A 67 19.51 17.96 -5.34
CA MET A 67 19.00 18.48 -4.08
C MET A 67 18.22 19.79 -4.24
N GLN A 68 18.56 20.63 -5.23
CA GLN A 68 17.77 21.81 -5.58
C GLN A 68 16.40 21.47 -6.19
N SER A 69 16.28 20.32 -6.86
CA SER A 69 15.01 19.85 -7.44
C SER A 69 14.11 19.11 -6.46
N VAL A 70 14.65 18.68 -5.31
CA VAL A 70 13.87 18.01 -4.28
C VAL A 70 13.08 19.05 -3.49
N ILE A 71 11.76 19.01 -3.64
CA ILE A 71 10.85 19.78 -2.79
C ILE A 71 10.82 19.09 -1.41
N LEU A 72 11.65 19.58 -0.50
CA LEU A 72 11.60 19.18 0.90
C LEU A 72 10.46 19.93 1.58
N PRO A 73 9.48 19.24 2.19
CA PRO A 73 8.45 19.92 2.96
C PRO A 73 9.09 20.63 4.17
N ASP A 74 8.69 21.88 4.40
CA ASP A 74 9.23 22.71 5.47
C ASP A 74 8.99 22.03 6.84
N PRO A 75 10.07 21.67 7.58
CA PRO A 75 9.94 21.02 8.88
C PRO A 75 9.15 21.84 9.91
N PHE A 76 9.11 23.18 9.79
CA PHE A 76 8.32 24.04 10.66
C PHE A 76 6.82 23.98 10.33
N ALA A 77 6.47 23.88 9.05
CA ALA A 77 5.08 23.68 8.63
C ALA A 77 4.51 22.38 9.21
N ILE A 78 5.28 21.29 9.17
CA ILE A 78 4.88 19.98 9.72
C ILE A 78 4.67 20.09 11.24
N ARG A 79 5.63 20.66 11.99
CA ARG A 79 5.52 20.78 13.46
C ARG A 79 4.36 21.68 13.90
N SER A 80 4.11 22.78 13.19
CA SER A 80 3.00 23.70 13.54
C SER A 80 1.63 23.06 13.31
N LEU A 81 1.49 22.27 12.24
CA LEU A 81 0.28 21.50 11.96
C LEU A 81 0.06 20.41 13.00
N GLU A 82 1.12 19.69 13.39
CA GLU A 82 1.05 18.67 14.45
C GLU A 82 0.68 19.27 15.80
N ALA A 83 1.30 20.38 16.20
CA ALA A 83 0.98 21.07 17.46
C ALA A 83 -0.47 21.58 17.46
N ARG A 84 -0.96 22.11 16.34
CA ARG A 84 -2.35 22.57 16.19
C ARG A 84 -3.31 21.38 16.23
N ARG A 85 -2.99 20.29 15.54
CA ARG A 85 -3.75 19.04 15.52
C ARG A 85 -3.87 18.46 16.92
N GLN A 86 -2.77 18.32 17.64
CA GLN A 86 -2.75 17.83 19.02
C GLN A 86 -3.62 18.70 19.94
N ARG A 87 -3.54 20.04 19.82
CA ARG A 87 -4.38 20.96 20.61
C ARG A 87 -5.87 20.85 20.28
N LEU A 88 -6.23 20.62 19.02
CA LEU A 88 -7.63 20.43 18.62
C LEU A 88 -8.19 19.12 19.20
N PHE A 89 -7.46 18.01 19.05
CA PHE A 89 -7.90 16.70 19.56
C PHE A 89 -7.80 16.54 21.08
N ALA A 90 -6.95 17.32 21.78
CA ALA A 90 -6.85 17.29 23.24
C ALA A 90 -7.96 18.07 23.95
N ARG A 91 -8.76 18.89 23.24
CA ARG A 91 -9.84 19.65 23.85
C ARG A 91 -11.08 18.78 24.02
N PRO A 92 -11.66 18.67 25.24
CA PRO A 92 -12.87 17.87 25.46
C PRO A 92 -14.06 18.37 24.63
N LYS A 93 -14.07 19.66 24.26
CA LYS A 93 -15.07 20.24 23.36
C LYS A 93 -14.99 19.68 21.93
N SER A 94 -13.82 19.28 21.44
CA SER A 94 -13.65 18.66 20.12
C SER A 94 -14.32 17.29 20.04
N LEU A 95 -14.27 16.50 21.12
CA LEU A 95 -14.95 15.22 21.18
C LEU A 95 -16.47 15.39 21.16
N ALA A 96 -16.99 16.40 21.87
CA ALA A 96 -18.41 16.73 21.85
C ALA A 96 -18.89 17.14 20.44
N PHE A 97 -18.11 17.98 19.74
CA PHE A 97 -18.42 18.35 18.36
C PHE A 97 -18.39 17.14 17.41
N ALA A 98 -17.37 16.29 17.50
CA ALA A 98 -17.28 15.08 16.70
C ALA A 98 -18.47 14.13 16.97
N ALA A 99 -18.84 13.93 18.23
CA ALA A 99 -19.99 13.12 18.61
C ALA A 99 -21.32 13.73 18.14
N SER A 100 -21.47 15.06 18.18
CA SER A 100 -22.66 15.72 17.64
C SER A 100 -22.76 15.57 16.12
N LEU A 101 -21.62 15.66 15.41
CA LEU A 101 -21.58 15.54 13.96
C LEU A 101 -21.91 14.10 13.54
N THR A 102 -21.38 13.10 14.24
CA THR A 102 -21.69 11.69 13.96
C THR A 102 -23.16 11.37 14.27
N LEU A 103 -23.72 11.90 15.36
CA LEU A 103 -25.14 11.78 15.66
C LEU A 103 -26.02 12.44 14.59
N LEU A 104 -25.63 13.62 14.12
CA LEU A 104 -26.37 14.35 13.09
C LEU A 104 -26.30 13.62 11.74
N LEU A 105 -25.13 13.07 11.38
CA LEU A 105 -24.97 12.26 10.17
C LEU A 105 -25.80 10.98 10.23
N LEU A 106 -25.71 10.22 11.34
CA LEU A 106 -26.52 9.01 11.53
C LEU A 106 -28.02 9.34 11.51
N GLY A 107 -28.43 10.42 12.17
CA GLY A 107 -29.81 10.88 12.16
C GLY A 107 -30.31 11.26 10.77
N SER A 108 -29.47 11.90 9.96
CA SER A 108 -29.83 12.23 8.57
C SER A 108 -29.97 10.98 7.69
N MET A 109 -29.12 9.97 7.90
CA MET A 109 -29.19 8.73 7.14
C MET A 109 -30.45 7.92 7.48
N THR A 110 -30.79 7.80 8.77
CA THR A 110 -32.00 7.10 9.19
C THR A 110 -33.27 7.82 8.72
N ALA A 111 -33.28 9.16 8.82
CA ALA A 111 -34.38 9.96 8.28
C ALA A 111 -34.53 9.79 6.76
N SER A 112 -33.42 9.72 6.03
CA SER A 112 -33.44 9.48 4.58
C SER A 112 -34.01 8.09 4.23
N ILE A 113 -33.61 7.04 4.97
CA ILE A 113 -34.15 5.68 4.79
C ILE A 113 -35.65 5.64 5.05
N VAL A 114 -36.12 6.26 6.13
CA VAL A 114 -37.54 6.32 6.49
C VAL A 114 -38.34 7.09 5.42
N TRP A 115 -37.81 8.22 4.94
CA TRP A 115 -38.44 9.00 3.88
C TRP A 115 -38.54 8.21 2.57
N THR A 116 -37.47 7.50 2.20
CA THR A 116 -37.39 6.65 1.01
C THR A 116 -38.42 5.52 1.05
N LEU A 117 -38.62 4.90 2.21
CA LEU A 117 -39.65 3.87 2.39
C LEU A 117 -41.07 4.42 2.29
N GLY A 118 -41.31 5.66 2.72
CA GLY A 118 -42.62 6.32 2.63
C GLY A 118 -42.97 6.89 1.24
N HIS A 119 -41.98 7.09 0.37
CA HIS A 119 -42.13 7.79 -0.91
C HIS A 119 -41.77 6.92 -2.14
N GLN A 120 -42.00 5.61 -2.05
CA GLN A 120 -41.68 4.64 -3.12
C GLN A 120 -42.28 5.01 -4.48
N GLU A 121 -43.50 5.54 -4.52
CA GLU A 121 -44.20 5.99 -5.74
C GLU A 121 -43.44 7.12 -6.47
N THR A 122 -42.86 8.07 -5.71
CA THR A 122 -42.08 9.17 -6.32
C THR A 122 -40.72 8.69 -6.82
N LEU A 123 -40.13 7.69 -6.14
CA LEU A 123 -38.86 7.09 -6.55
C LEU A 123 -39.00 6.19 -7.77
N SER A 124 -40.13 5.49 -7.94
CA SER A 124 -40.40 4.72 -9.15
C SER A 124 -40.65 5.65 -10.35
N ALA A 125 -41.32 6.79 -10.15
CA ALA A 125 -41.48 7.83 -11.16
C ALA A 125 -40.14 8.49 -11.55
N LEU A 126 -39.31 8.88 -10.58
CA LEU A 126 -37.96 9.41 -10.86
C LEU A 126 -37.05 8.35 -11.48
N GLY A 127 -37.14 7.11 -11.00
CA GLY A 127 -36.33 5.98 -11.46
C GLY A 127 -36.65 5.57 -12.89
N SER A 128 -37.92 5.59 -13.30
CA SER A 128 -38.32 5.32 -14.69
C SER A 128 -37.85 6.42 -15.66
N TRP A 129 -37.95 7.69 -15.26
CA TRP A 129 -37.40 8.81 -16.03
C TRP A 129 -35.86 8.72 -16.13
N LEU A 130 -35.16 8.52 -15.02
CA LEU A 130 -33.70 8.40 -14.98
C LEU A 130 -33.22 7.17 -15.78
N ALA A 131 -33.93 6.04 -15.70
CA ALA A 131 -33.62 4.84 -16.46
C ALA A 131 -33.79 5.04 -17.97
N SER A 132 -34.75 5.85 -18.40
CA SER A 132 -34.95 6.13 -19.84
C SER A 132 -33.84 7.00 -20.46
N GLU A 133 -33.24 7.92 -19.70
CA GLU A 133 -32.30 8.90 -20.25
C GLU A 133 -30.83 8.61 -19.88
N THR A 134 -30.56 8.08 -18.68
CA THR A 134 -29.21 7.71 -18.25
C THR A 134 -28.88 6.23 -18.46
N GLY A 135 -29.90 5.39 -18.67
CA GLY A 135 -29.73 3.94 -18.76
C GLY A 135 -28.77 3.50 -19.85
N GLN A 136 -28.78 4.15 -21.02
CA GLN A 136 -27.89 3.78 -22.12
C GLN A 136 -26.43 4.23 -21.88
N ALA A 137 -26.21 5.46 -21.40
CA ALA A 137 -24.87 5.97 -21.11
C ALA A 137 -24.23 5.27 -19.90
N ALA A 138 -25.01 5.04 -18.84
CA ALA A 138 -24.58 4.29 -17.67
C ALA A 138 -24.30 2.81 -18.02
N TRP A 139 -25.12 2.19 -18.87
CA TRP A 139 -24.89 0.82 -19.31
C TRP A 139 -23.62 0.67 -20.15
N LEU A 140 -23.35 1.62 -21.04
CA LEU A 140 -22.11 1.64 -21.82
C LEU A 140 -20.87 1.88 -20.94
N ALA A 141 -20.95 2.81 -19.99
CA ALA A 141 -19.87 3.06 -19.03
C ALA A 141 -19.63 1.86 -18.10
N LEU A 142 -20.70 1.27 -17.57
CA LEU A 142 -20.63 0.09 -16.70
C LEU A 142 -20.08 -1.12 -17.45
N ARG A 143 -20.47 -1.32 -18.72
CA ARG A 143 -19.95 -2.41 -19.55
C ARG A 143 -18.47 -2.26 -19.85
N GLY A 144 -17.99 -1.02 -20.08
CA GLY A 144 -16.57 -0.73 -20.27
C GLY A 144 -15.71 -0.91 -19.02
N ILE A 145 -16.25 -0.56 -17.84
CA ILE A 145 -15.59 -0.79 -16.56
C ILE A 145 -15.59 -2.29 -16.23
N ALA A 146 -16.72 -2.97 -16.44
CA ALA A 146 -16.88 -4.39 -16.13
C ALA A 146 -16.00 -5.29 -16.98
N THR A 147 -15.82 -5.04 -18.28
CA THR A 147 -14.94 -5.87 -19.12
C THR A 147 -13.48 -5.82 -18.67
N ASN A 148 -13.03 -4.67 -18.16
CA ASN A 148 -11.66 -4.52 -17.63
C ASN A 148 -11.52 -5.11 -16.21
N PHE A 149 -12.61 -5.11 -15.44
CA PHE A 149 -12.64 -5.63 -14.06
C PHE A 149 -12.78 -7.15 -13.98
N ILE A 150 -13.53 -7.76 -14.90
CA ILE A 150 -13.84 -9.20 -14.90
C ILE A 150 -12.61 -10.03 -15.32
N GLU A 151 -11.70 -9.48 -16.12
CA GLU A 151 -10.47 -10.16 -16.50
C GLU A 151 -9.39 -10.18 -15.40
N GLN A 152 -9.61 -9.48 -14.28
CA GLN A 152 -8.64 -9.45 -13.20
C GLN A 152 -8.69 -10.74 -12.36
N PRO A 153 -7.55 -11.38 -12.05
CA PRO A 153 -7.50 -12.70 -11.40
C PRO A 153 -8.11 -12.75 -9.99
N TRP A 154 -8.25 -11.59 -9.33
CA TRP A 154 -8.86 -11.49 -8.00
C TRP A 154 -10.39 -11.37 -8.04
N TYR A 155 -10.99 -11.10 -9.21
CA TYR A 155 -12.43 -10.88 -9.35
C TYR A 155 -13.25 -12.14 -9.04
N ALA A 156 -12.75 -13.32 -9.45
CA ALA A 156 -13.38 -14.60 -9.13
C ALA A 156 -13.51 -14.83 -7.62
N GLY A 157 -12.45 -14.53 -6.86
CA GLY A 157 -12.46 -14.63 -5.40
C GLY A 157 -13.38 -13.60 -4.73
N ALA A 158 -13.42 -12.36 -5.23
CA ALA A 158 -14.33 -11.34 -4.72
C ALA A 158 -15.80 -11.68 -4.96
N ARG A 159 -16.13 -12.25 -6.12
CA ARG A 159 -17.49 -12.67 -6.47
C ARG A 159 -17.97 -13.84 -5.60
N GLU A 160 -17.10 -14.79 -5.29
CA GLU A 160 -17.41 -15.91 -4.40
C GLU A 160 -17.63 -15.45 -2.95
N LEU A 161 -16.86 -14.47 -2.50
CA LEU A 161 -17.08 -13.80 -1.21
C LEU A 161 -18.43 -13.06 -1.16
N ALA A 162 -18.80 -12.38 -2.26
CA ALA A 162 -20.04 -11.62 -2.35
C ALA A 162 -21.30 -12.50 -2.49
N ALA A 163 -21.17 -13.73 -3.00
CA ALA A 163 -22.28 -14.65 -3.17
C ALA A 163 -22.88 -15.17 -1.84
N SER A 164 -22.19 -14.96 -0.71
CA SER A 164 -22.69 -15.36 0.61
C SER A 164 -22.78 -14.16 1.55
N PRO A 165 -24.00 -13.76 1.99
CA PRO A 165 -24.18 -12.55 2.79
C PRO A 165 -23.45 -12.61 4.13
N GLY A 166 -23.28 -13.81 4.70
CA GLY A 166 -22.51 -14.02 5.94
C GLY A 166 -21.01 -13.79 5.76
N ARG A 167 -20.39 -14.27 4.67
CA ARG A 167 -18.94 -14.05 4.44
C ARG A 167 -18.66 -12.60 4.07
N LEU A 168 -19.57 -11.95 3.36
CA LEU A 168 -19.45 -10.53 3.04
C LEU A 168 -19.50 -9.66 4.31
N ALA A 169 -20.41 -9.95 5.24
CA ALA A 169 -20.45 -9.27 6.53
C ALA A 169 -19.14 -9.46 7.31
N LEU A 170 -18.63 -10.69 7.41
CA LEU A 170 -17.35 -10.97 8.07
C LEU A 170 -16.16 -10.29 7.39
N ALA A 171 -16.11 -10.29 6.06
CA ALA A 171 -15.04 -9.65 5.30
C ALA A 171 -15.05 -8.13 5.46
N SER A 172 -16.25 -7.51 5.44
CA SER A 172 -16.40 -6.08 5.70
C SER A 172 -16.01 -5.70 7.13
N ALA A 173 -16.36 -6.54 8.12
CA ALA A 173 -15.97 -6.34 9.51
C ALA A 173 -14.45 -6.48 9.68
N PHE A 174 -13.83 -7.48 9.04
CA PHE A 174 -12.39 -7.67 9.04
C PHE A 174 -11.65 -6.50 8.36
N ALA A 175 -12.13 -6.05 7.20
CA ALA A 175 -11.59 -4.89 6.48
C ALA A 175 -11.69 -3.60 7.33
N SER A 176 -12.82 -3.41 8.02
CA SER A 176 -13.04 -2.27 8.90
C SER A 176 -12.10 -2.31 10.11
N LEU A 177 -11.92 -3.49 10.72
CA LEU A 177 -11.01 -3.68 11.85
C LEU A 177 -9.54 -3.47 11.45
N THR A 178 -9.12 -3.98 10.29
CA THR A 178 -7.76 -3.75 9.77
C THR A 178 -7.53 -2.28 9.43
N TYR A 179 -8.50 -1.60 8.83
CA TYR A 179 -8.43 -0.16 8.60
C TYR A 179 -8.29 0.62 9.92
N LEU A 180 -9.12 0.32 10.92
CA LEU A 180 -9.05 0.96 12.24
C LEU A 180 -7.72 0.66 12.96
N ALA A 181 -7.23 -0.58 12.88
CA ALA A 181 -5.93 -0.97 13.43
C ALA A 181 -4.78 -0.20 12.75
N GLY A 182 -4.82 -0.03 11.43
CA GLY A 182 -3.87 0.77 10.67
C GLY A 182 -3.88 2.24 11.11
N VAL A 183 -5.07 2.83 11.28
CA VAL A 183 -5.22 4.21 11.78
C VAL A 183 -4.64 4.36 13.20
N VAL A 184 -4.86 3.39 14.08
CA VAL A 184 -4.29 3.39 15.44
C VAL A 184 -2.78 3.20 15.43
N ALA A 185 -2.25 2.29 14.60
CA ALA A 185 -0.82 2.07 14.44
C ALA A 185 -0.10 3.33 13.91
N LEU A 186 -0.67 3.97 12.89
CA LEU A 186 -0.16 5.23 12.35
C LEU A 186 -0.17 6.33 13.41
N ARG A 187 -1.26 6.44 14.19
CA ARG A 187 -1.34 7.37 15.32
C ARG A 187 -0.24 7.12 16.34
N ARG A 188 0.08 5.85 16.63
CA ARG A 188 1.12 5.47 17.60
C ARG A 188 2.51 5.80 17.09
N LEU A 189 2.78 5.54 15.81
CA LEU A 189 4.07 5.87 15.18
C LEU A 189 4.32 7.38 15.13
N LEU A 190 3.28 8.17 14.84
CA LEU A 190 3.35 9.64 14.86
C LEU A 190 3.42 10.25 16.27
N ALA A 191 3.16 9.46 17.31
CA ALA A 191 3.17 9.91 18.69
C ALA A 191 4.45 9.52 19.46
N LEU A 192 5.41 8.82 18.84
CA LEU A 192 6.67 8.52 19.50
C LEU A 192 7.48 9.81 19.69
N PRO A 193 7.74 10.25 20.94
CA PRO A 193 8.56 11.42 21.17
C PRO A 193 9.98 11.14 20.69
N THR A 194 10.48 11.98 19.78
CA THR A 194 11.88 11.95 19.35
C THR A 194 12.77 12.12 20.58
N GLN A 195 13.50 11.06 20.93
CA GLN A 195 14.43 11.02 22.04
C GLN A 195 15.45 12.16 21.89
N GLN A 196 15.41 13.14 22.80
CA GLN A 196 16.35 14.25 22.80
C GLN A 196 17.76 13.70 23.05
N VAL A 197 18.63 13.81 22.04
CA VAL A 197 20.06 13.53 22.20
C VAL A 197 20.64 14.68 23.02
N ALA A 198 21.12 14.37 24.22
CA ALA A 198 21.85 15.32 25.05
C ALA A 198 23.15 15.70 24.35
N HIS A 199 23.25 16.94 23.88
CA HIS A 199 24.52 17.50 23.44
C HIS A 199 25.41 17.69 24.67
N ALA A 200 26.47 16.87 24.78
CA ALA A 200 27.58 17.17 25.66
C ALA A 200 28.31 18.40 25.10
N SER A 201 28.15 19.54 25.75
CA SER A 201 28.98 20.72 25.53
C SER A 201 30.37 20.47 26.11
N LEU A 202 31.38 20.43 25.25
CA LEU A 202 32.79 20.62 25.59
C LEU A 202 33.08 22.11 25.80
#